data_AF-A0A965KSG6-F1
#
_entry.id   AF-A0A965KSG6-F1
#
_cell.length_a   1.000
_cell.length_b   1.000
_cell.length_c   1.000
_cell.angle_alpha   90.00
_cell.angle_beta   90.00
_cell.angle_gamma   90.00
#
_symmetry.space_group_name_H-M   'P 1'
#
loop_
_entity.id
_entity.type
_entity.pdbx_description
1 polymer ?
#
loop_
_entity_poly.entity_id
_entity_poly.type
_entity_poly.pdbx_seq_one_letter_code
_entity_poly.pdbx_strand_id
1 'polypeptide(L)'
;MKLNLSADEVLKTTRSVRKRLDFDKPVERKVVEECLEIALQAPTGSNSQGWHFIIVEDAAKKKALSDIYMENFKLYASMPRPERESSDPR
;
A
#
# COMPACT_ATOMS: atom_id res chain seq x y z
N MET A 1 17.45 7.87 1.62
CA MET A 1 17.52 8.99 2.58
C MET A 1 16.83 8.52 3.84
N LYS A 2 17.52 8.47 4.99
CA LYS A 2 16.87 8.10 6.24
C LYS A 2 16.18 9.33 6.83
N LEU A 3 14.87 9.21 7.07
CA LEU A 3 14.10 10.23 7.76
C LEU A 3 14.27 9.99 9.26
N ASN A 4 14.68 11.00 10.02
CA ASN A 4 14.87 10.91 11.47
C ASN A 4 13.51 10.98 12.19
N LEU A 5 12.63 10.02 11.90
CA LEU A 5 11.30 9.92 12.50
C LEU A 5 11.28 8.81 13.55
N SER A 6 10.58 9.07 14.66
CA SER A 6 10.21 8.06 15.64
C SER A 6 9.15 7.09 15.09
N ALA A 7 8.98 5.94 15.75
CA ALA A 7 7.92 4.99 15.40
C ALA A 7 6.53 5.63 15.50
N ASP A 8 6.29 6.44 16.53
CA ASP A 8 5.04 7.21 16.68
C ASP A 8 4.78 8.15 15.50
N GLU A 9 5.80 8.89 15.05
CA GLU A 9 5.67 9.80 13.91
C GLU A 9 5.38 9.05 12.61
N VAL A 10 6.06 7.93 12.35
CA VAL A 10 5.80 7.09 11.18
C VAL A 10 4.34 6.59 11.20
N LEU A 11 3.88 6.04 12.31
CA LEU A 11 2.52 5.49 12.44
C LEU A 11 1.45 6.59 12.36
N LYS A 12 1.70 7.78 12.93
CA LYS A 12 0.76 8.90 12.91
C LYS A 12 0.76 9.67 11.61
N THR A 13 1.74 9.50 10.71
CA THR A 13 1.79 10.23 9.42
C THR A 13 1.54 9.34 8.20
N THR A 14 1.67 8.02 8.33
CA THR A 14 1.33 7.09 7.25
C THR A 14 -0.18 7.11 7.01
N ARG A 15 -0.60 7.58 5.82
CA ARG A 15 -2.00 7.67 5.39
C ARG A 15 -2.16 6.99 4.05
N SER A 16 -3.38 6.58 3.71
CA SER A 16 -3.70 6.19 2.34
C SER A 16 -3.68 7.41 1.42
N VAL A 17 -2.60 7.59 0.65
CA VAL A 17 -2.45 8.68 -0.32
C VAL A 17 -3.07 8.27 -1.66
N ARG A 18 -4.11 9.00 -2.11
CA ARG A 18 -4.83 8.73 -3.37
C ARG A 18 -4.95 9.94 -4.30
N LYS A 19 -4.46 11.10 -3.86
CA LYS A 19 -4.51 12.38 -4.60
C LYS A 19 -3.15 13.06 -4.53
N ARG A 20 -2.87 13.96 -5.47
CA ARG A 20 -1.65 14.78 -5.52
C ARG A 20 -0.35 13.96 -5.58
N LEU A 21 -0.40 12.84 -6.31
CA LEU A 21 0.80 12.09 -6.66
C LEU A 21 1.50 12.79 -7.83
N ASP A 22 2.81 12.86 -7.76
CA ASP A 22 3.67 13.26 -8.87
C ASP A 22 3.98 11.99 -9.68
N PHE A 23 3.39 11.88 -10.88
CA PHE A 23 3.55 10.72 -11.74
C PHE A 23 4.80 10.80 -12.64
N ASP A 24 5.41 11.98 -12.73
CA ASP A 24 6.61 12.20 -13.54
C ASP A 24 7.88 11.91 -12.74
N LYS A 25 7.79 11.92 -11.40
CA LYS A 25 8.88 11.53 -10.51
C LYS A 25 8.90 10.01 -10.28
N PRO A 26 9.88 9.26 -10.85
CA PRO A 26 10.01 7.84 -10.58
C PRO A 26 10.45 7.58 -9.13
N VAL A 27 10.01 6.46 -8.57
CA VAL A 27 10.57 5.93 -7.32
C VAL A 27 11.78 5.07 -7.68
N GLU A 28 12.96 5.40 -7.16
CA GLU A 28 14.17 4.61 -7.39
C GLU A 28 14.01 3.18 -6.86
N ARG A 29 14.48 2.19 -7.64
CA ARG A 29 14.39 0.77 -7.27
C ARG A 29 14.96 0.48 -5.88
N LYS A 30 16.09 1.10 -5.54
CA LYS A 30 16.76 0.95 -4.24
C LYS A 30 15.86 1.34 -3.06
N VAL A 31 15.00 2.34 -3.23
CA VAL A 31 14.05 2.75 -2.18
C VAL A 31 13.02 1.64 -1.93
N VAL A 32 12.53 1.01 -3.00
CA VAL A 32 11.58 -0.12 -2.89
C VAL A 32 12.27 -1.31 -2.20
N GLU A 33 13.51 -1.61 -2.55
CA GLU A 33 14.28 -2.70 -1.94
C GLU A 33 14.54 -2.46 -0.45
N GLU A 34 14.92 -1.24 -0.05
CA GLU A 34 15.07 -0.87 1.37
C GLU A 34 13.74 -1.05 2.14
N CYS A 35 12.60 -0.70 1.53
CA CYS A 35 11.29 -0.98 2.13
C CYS A 35 11.01 -2.48 2.29
N LEU A 36 11.41 -3.31 1.33
CA LEU A 36 11.23 -4.76 1.40
C LEU A 36 12.12 -5.38 2.47
N GLU A 37 13.36 -4.95 2.62
CA GLU A 37 14.27 -5.40 3.69
C GLU A 37 13.65 -5.17 5.08
N ILE A 38 13.00 -4.03 5.28
CA ILE A 38 12.26 -3.72 6.51
C ILE A 38 11.01 -4.61 6.63
N ALA A 39 10.24 -4.79 5.56
CA ALA A 39 9.02 -5.60 5.58
C ALA A 39 9.29 -7.08 5.90
N LEU A 40 10.44 -7.61 5.46
CA LEU A 40 10.87 -8.99 5.74
C LEU A 40 11.12 -9.27 7.22
N GLN A 41 11.23 -8.24 8.06
CA GLN A 41 11.32 -8.40 9.52
C GLN A 41 9.98 -8.80 10.17
N ALA A 42 8.87 -8.79 9.41
CA ALA A 42 7.58 -9.21 9.93
C ALA A 42 7.58 -10.71 10.31
N PRO A 43 6.97 -11.09 11.45
CA PRO A 43 6.90 -12.49 11.87
C PRO A 43 5.96 -13.30 10.96
N THR A 44 6.27 -14.59 10.76
CA THR A 44 5.36 -15.56 10.14
C THR A 44 5.22 -16.80 10.99
N GLY A 45 4.07 -17.47 10.86
CA GLY A 45 3.86 -18.79 11.45
C GLY A 45 4.97 -19.75 11.02
N SER A 46 5.63 -20.37 11.99
CA SER A 46 6.78 -21.27 11.80
C SER A 46 7.93 -20.68 10.97
N ASN A 47 8.05 -19.36 10.90
CA ASN A 47 9.00 -18.65 10.02
C ASN A 47 8.90 -19.07 8.54
N SER A 48 7.71 -19.44 8.07
CA SER A 48 7.49 -19.96 6.72
C SER A 48 7.70 -18.95 5.60
N GLN A 49 7.60 -17.64 5.89
CA GLN A 49 7.88 -16.55 4.93
C GLN A 49 7.18 -16.70 3.56
N GLY A 50 5.93 -17.20 3.55
CA GLY A 50 5.20 -17.54 2.30
C GLY A 50 4.79 -16.35 1.41
N TRP A 51 5.20 -15.13 1.72
CA TRP A 51 4.92 -13.93 0.94
C TRP A 51 5.77 -13.84 -0.32
N HIS A 52 5.16 -13.31 -1.37
CA HIS A 52 5.83 -12.99 -2.63
C HIS A 52 5.58 -11.51 -2.95
N PHE A 53 6.65 -10.80 -3.32
CA PHE A 53 6.57 -9.41 -3.75
C PHE A 53 6.72 -9.33 -5.26
N ILE A 54 5.72 -8.74 -5.93
CA ILE A 54 5.73 -8.52 -7.38
C ILE A 54 5.77 -7.01 -7.63
N ILE A 55 6.91 -6.53 -8.13
CA ILE A 55 7.12 -5.11 -8.47
C ILE A 55 6.70 -4.92 -9.93
N VAL A 56 5.59 -4.22 -10.16
CA VAL A 56 5.07 -3.94 -11.50
C VAL A 56 5.47 -2.53 -11.92
N GLU A 57 6.39 -2.42 -12.88
CA GLU A 57 6.83 -1.12 -13.42
C GLU A 57 6.24 -0.81 -14.80
N ASP A 58 6.07 -1.84 -15.63
CA ASP A 58 5.53 -1.73 -16.99
C ASP A 58 4.14 -1.10 -17.02
N ALA A 59 3.99 -0.06 -17.85
CA ALA A 59 2.77 0.73 -17.92
C ALA A 59 1.57 -0.07 -18.45
N ALA A 60 1.79 -0.96 -19.43
CA ALA A 60 0.73 -1.78 -20.00
C ALA A 60 0.19 -2.79 -18.96
N LYS A 61 1.06 -3.44 -18.19
CA LYS A 61 0.68 -4.32 -17.07
C LYS A 61 -0.06 -3.55 -15.98
N LYS A 62 0.41 -2.36 -15.59
CA LYS A 62 -0.31 -1.50 -14.63
C LYS A 62 -1.72 -1.17 -15.11
N LYS A 63 -1.86 -0.82 -16.39
CA LYS A 63 -3.17 -0.51 -16.99
C LYS A 63 -4.09 -1.72 -16.97
N ALA A 64 -3.62 -2.90 -17.39
CA ALA A 64 -4.41 -4.12 -17.37
C ALA A 64 -4.89 -4.49 -15.95
N LEU A 65 -4.00 -4.40 -14.95
CA LEU A 65 -4.37 -4.61 -13.54
C LEU A 65 -5.36 -3.56 -13.04
N SER A 66 -5.18 -2.30 -13.42
CA SER A 66 -6.09 -1.21 -13.07
C SER A 66 -7.49 -1.42 -13.67
N ASP A 67 -7.60 -1.95 -14.88
CA ASP A 67 -8.89 -2.20 -15.53
C ASP A 67 -9.67 -3.29 -14.78
N ILE A 68 -9.00 -4.40 -14.42
CA ILE A 68 -9.57 -5.47 -13.58
C ILE A 68 -10.01 -4.94 -12.22
N TYR A 69 -9.16 -4.14 -11.57
CA TYR A 69 -9.49 -3.52 -10.29
C TYR A 69 -10.73 -2.62 -10.42
N MET A 70 -10.77 -1.77 -11.44
CA MET A 70 -11.82 -0.77 -11.62
C MET A 70 -13.19 -1.42 -11.88
N GLU A 71 -13.25 -2.53 -12.62
CA GLU A 71 -14.48 -3.28 -12.83
C GLU A 71 -15.12 -3.70 -11.50
N ASN A 72 -14.32 -4.27 -10.59
CA ASN A 72 -14.77 -4.72 -9.27
C ASN A 72 -15.00 -3.56 -8.30
N PHE A 73 -14.17 -2.52 -8.37
CA PHE A 73 -14.27 -1.35 -7.51
C PHE A 73 -15.57 -0.58 -7.74
N LYS A 74 -16.11 -0.54 -8.97
CA LYS A 74 -17.41 0.09 -9.25
C LYS A 74 -18.53 -0.52 -8.41
N LEU A 75 -18.55 -1.85 -8.29
CA LEU A 75 -19.53 -2.54 -7.46
C LEU A 75 -19.34 -2.17 -5.98
N TYR A 76 -18.11 -2.28 -5.47
CA TYR A 76 -17.79 -1.89 -4.10
C TYR A 76 -18.18 -0.43 -3.78
N ALA A 77 -17.87 0.50 -4.69
CA ALA A 77 -18.17 1.92 -4.52
C ALA A 77 -19.67 2.23 -4.53
N SER A 78 -20.50 1.35 -5.10
CA SER A 78 -21.96 1.47 -5.10
C SER A 78 -22.63 0.87 -3.86
N MET A 79 -21.90 0.13 -3.03
CA MET A 79 -22.44 -0.47 -1.81
C MET A 79 -22.75 0.59 -0.76
N PRO A 80 -23.79 0.39 0.07
CA PRO A 80 -24.07 1.26 1.20
C PRO A 80 -22.87 1.28 2.15
N ARG A 81 -22.54 2.47 2.67
CA ARG A 81 -21.50 2.59 3.70
C ARG A 81 -21.99 1.86 4.96
N PRO A 82 -21.16 1.03 5.61
CA PRO A 82 -21.54 0.41 6.86
C PRO A 82 -21.87 1.49 7.90
N GLU A 83 -23.03 1.36 8.54
CA GLU A 83 -23.35 2.12 9.74
C GLU A 83 -22.38 1.68 10.85
N ARG A 84 -21.72 2.64 11.48
CA ARG A 84 -20.86 2.41 12.63
C ARG A 84 -21.50 3.03 13.84
N GLU A 85 -21.47 2.31 14.95
CA GLU A 85 -21.88 2.86 16.24
C GLU A 85 -20.96 4.02 16.63
N SER A 86 -21.48 4.99 17.39
CA SER A 86 -20.69 6.12 17.89
C SER A 86 -19.54 5.71 18.82
N SER A 87 -19.59 4.49 19.34
CA SER A 87 -18.57 3.85 20.18
C SER A 87 -17.47 3.14 19.36
N ASP A 88 -17.59 3.02 18.03
CA ASP A 88 -16.60 2.33 17.20
C ASP A 88 -15.27 3.11 17.23
N PRO A 89 -14.16 2.51 17.68
CA PRO A 89 -12.88 3.19 17.80
C PRO A 89 -12.17 3.45 16.45
N ARG A 90 -12.77 3.10 15.31
CA ARG A 90 -12.19 3.18 13.95
C ARG A 90 -12.78 4.25 13.05
#